data_AF-A0A1F5CZ68-F1
#
_entry.id   AF-A0A1F5CZ68-F1
#
_cell.length_a   1.000
_cell.length_b   1.000
_cell.length_c   1.000
_cell.angle_alpha   90.00
_cell.angle_beta   90.00
_cell.angle_gamma   90.00
#
_symmetry.space_group_name_H-M   'P 1'
#
loop_
_entity.id
_entity.type
_entity.pdbx_description
1 polymer ?
#
loop_
_entity_poly.entity_id
_entity_poly.type
_entity_poly.pdbx_seq_one_letter_code
_entity_poly.pdbx_strand_id
1 'polypeptide(L)'
;MAVSHDLRTFKNAAWLGWQMEANWTDPFVFATYSIVKPVAGSLILVFMYLVITGGETQTPFFSYMFIGNAFYMFVAEVLFGVTWVIHDDREHYMTLKQVYIAPIKFYIYVFGRAAIKIAITTVGVLVTLAFGVIWLGVEIDLGAVDWMVFIPALLVGLLTMLIMGLALGGVTFLTAKHGMGINEGIAGVFYVLSGVIFPITVLPEWAQSISYLLPVTYWMEALRRGLSPDLMTSLSGATGLSDFSNLEILLTLALSAVAFLFISSAIFRYADKTARRKGKIDWTTSY
;
A
#
# COMPACT_ATOMS: atom_id res chain seq x y z
N MET A 1 -32.60 -2.58 -1.70
CA MET A 1 -32.54 -1.10 -1.71
C MET A 1 -31.29 -0.52 -1.02
N ALA A 2 -30.89 -0.99 0.17
CA ALA A 2 -29.68 -0.49 0.85
C ALA A 2 -28.36 -0.84 0.13
N VAL A 3 -28.19 -2.10 -0.30
CA VAL A 3 -26.99 -2.55 -1.05
C VAL A 3 -26.83 -1.81 -2.38
N SER A 4 -27.94 -1.56 -3.08
CA SER A 4 -27.92 -0.77 -4.32
C SER A 4 -27.54 0.70 -4.09
N HIS A 5 -27.82 1.26 -2.92
CA HIS A 5 -27.43 2.61 -2.56
C HIS A 5 -25.94 2.70 -2.21
N ASP A 6 -25.44 1.73 -1.45
CA ASP A 6 -24.03 1.61 -1.08
C ASP A 6 -23.14 1.40 -2.33
N LEU A 7 -23.56 0.53 -3.25
CA LEU A 7 -22.84 0.29 -4.50
C LEU A 7 -22.81 1.53 -5.41
N ARG A 8 -23.92 2.28 -5.48
CA ARG A 8 -23.97 3.56 -6.22
C ARG A 8 -23.02 4.59 -5.60
N THR A 9 -22.98 4.67 -4.27
CA THR A 9 -22.06 5.55 -3.54
C THR A 9 -20.62 5.19 -3.87
N PHE A 10 -20.26 3.91 -3.77
CA PHE A 10 -18.92 3.42 -4.10
C PHE A 10 -18.54 3.73 -5.55
N LYS A 11 -19.40 3.42 -6.51
CA LYS A 11 -19.16 3.66 -7.94
C LYS A 11 -18.95 5.15 -8.24
N ASN A 12 -19.79 6.02 -7.69
CA ASN A 12 -19.70 7.46 -7.92
C ASN A 12 -18.47 8.06 -7.23
N ALA A 13 -18.14 7.60 -6.02
CA ALA A 13 -16.94 8.01 -5.31
C ALA A 13 -15.66 7.56 -6.04
N ALA A 14 -15.66 6.35 -6.61
CA ALA A 14 -14.59 5.87 -7.47
C ALA A 14 -14.49 6.71 -8.75
N TRP A 15 -15.60 7.00 -9.43
CA TRP A 15 -15.58 7.87 -10.60
C TRP A 15 -15.01 9.27 -10.30
N LEU A 16 -15.41 9.87 -9.18
CA LEU A 16 -14.84 11.12 -8.70
C LEU A 16 -13.33 11.00 -8.41
N GLY A 17 -12.91 9.88 -7.80
CA GLY A 17 -11.50 9.47 -7.67
C GLY A 17 -10.76 9.57 -8.99
N TRP A 18 -11.26 8.90 -10.02
CA TRP A 18 -10.67 8.88 -11.35
C TRP A 18 -10.57 10.27 -11.97
N GLN A 19 -11.66 11.06 -11.89
CA GLN A 19 -11.64 12.42 -12.43
C GLN A 19 -10.60 13.29 -11.74
N MET A 20 -10.42 13.17 -10.42
CA MET A 20 -9.38 13.93 -9.74
C MET A 20 -7.96 13.48 -10.12
N GLU A 21 -7.73 12.18 -10.25
CA GLU A 21 -6.40 11.63 -10.53
C GLU A 21 -5.97 11.78 -11.98
N ALA A 22 -6.91 11.72 -12.94
CA ALA A 22 -6.60 11.69 -14.36
C ALA A 22 -6.76 13.04 -15.07
N ASN A 23 -7.55 13.98 -14.53
CA ASN A 23 -7.97 15.19 -15.25
C ASN A 23 -7.01 16.38 -15.11
N TRP A 24 -5.84 16.22 -14.49
CA TRP A 24 -4.86 17.29 -14.35
C TRP A 24 -4.04 17.53 -15.64
N THR A 25 -4.10 16.62 -16.62
CA THR A 25 -3.34 16.70 -17.87
C THR A 25 -4.03 15.98 -19.02
N ASP A 26 -3.53 16.17 -20.24
CA ASP A 26 -3.96 15.43 -21.43
C ASP A 26 -3.79 13.91 -21.23
N PRO A 27 -4.72 13.07 -21.75
CA PRO A 27 -4.68 11.61 -21.55
C PRO A 27 -3.37 10.94 -21.96
N PHE A 28 -2.69 11.47 -22.98
CA PHE A 28 -1.40 10.96 -23.43
C PHE A 28 -0.28 11.19 -22.41
N VAL A 29 -0.23 12.38 -21.80
CA VAL A 29 0.75 12.72 -20.77
C VAL A 29 0.48 11.92 -19.50
N PHE A 30 -0.80 11.77 -19.13
CA PHE A 30 -1.21 10.93 -18.00
C PHE A 30 -0.76 9.47 -18.19
N ALA A 31 -0.99 8.88 -19.36
CA ALA A 31 -0.58 7.52 -19.67
C ALA A 31 0.94 7.37 -19.64
N THR A 32 1.66 8.32 -20.24
CA THR A 32 3.14 8.32 -20.23
C THR A 32 3.68 8.41 -18.80
N TYR A 33 3.14 9.32 -17.99
CA TYR A 33 3.57 9.49 -16.60
C TYR A 33 3.25 8.26 -15.75
N SER A 34 2.10 7.63 -15.96
CA SER A 34 1.68 6.40 -15.25
C SER A 34 2.60 5.21 -15.55
N ILE A 35 3.30 5.20 -16.68
CA ILE A 35 4.29 4.17 -17.05
C ILE A 35 5.68 4.56 -16.56
N VAL A 36 6.10 5.80 -16.84
CA VAL A 36 7.46 6.27 -16.57
C VAL A 36 7.73 6.42 -15.07
N LYS A 37 6.78 6.95 -14.28
CA LYS A 37 6.99 7.21 -12.85
C LYS A 37 7.31 5.91 -12.06
N PRO A 38 6.54 4.82 -12.17
CA PRO A 38 6.86 3.54 -11.50
C PRO A 38 8.22 2.97 -11.91
N VAL A 39 8.53 2.97 -13.21
CA VAL A 39 9.80 2.44 -13.73
C VAL A 39 10.96 3.29 -13.24
N ALA A 40 10.87 4.61 -13.32
CA ALA A 40 11.90 5.52 -12.81
C ALA A 40 12.12 5.35 -11.31
N GLY A 41 11.04 5.22 -10.52
CA GLY A 41 11.13 4.98 -9.09
C GLY A 41 11.81 3.65 -8.74
N SER A 42 11.51 2.57 -9.46
CA SER A 42 12.17 1.28 -9.26
C SER A 42 13.63 1.27 -9.72
N LEU A 43 13.96 2.02 -10.79
CA LEU A 43 15.32 2.13 -11.28
C LEU A 43 16.29 2.73 -10.26
N ILE A 44 15.84 3.61 -9.36
CA ILE A 44 16.69 4.13 -8.27
C ILE A 44 17.29 2.97 -7.47
N LEU A 45 16.47 2.01 -7.06
CA LEU A 45 16.95 0.84 -6.31
C LEU A 45 17.77 -0.10 -7.17
N VAL A 46 17.39 -0.29 -8.44
CA VAL A 46 18.18 -1.13 -9.37
C VAL A 46 19.58 -0.56 -9.51
N PHE A 47 19.73 0.76 -9.69
CA PHE A 47 21.04 1.41 -9.74
C PHE A 47 21.79 1.30 -8.43
N MET A 48 21.12 1.51 -7.29
CA MET A 48 21.75 1.31 -5.98
C MET A 48 22.26 -0.13 -5.82
N TYR A 49 21.46 -1.11 -6.21
CA TYR A 49 21.83 -2.52 -6.16
C TYR A 49 23.03 -2.82 -7.04
N LEU A 50 23.01 -2.38 -8.31
CA LEU A 50 24.10 -2.54 -9.27
C LEU A 50 25.42 -1.96 -8.76
N VAL A 51 25.38 -0.79 -8.13
CA VAL A 51 26.57 -0.14 -7.56
C VAL A 51 27.12 -0.96 -6.39
N ILE A 52 26.25 -1.55 -5.56
CA ILE A 52 26.66 -2.36 -4.40
C ILE A 52 27.21 -3.72 -4.82
N THR A 53 26.60 -4.38 -5.81
CA THR A 53 26.99 -5.74 -6.24
C THR A 53 28.03 -5.75 -7.35
N GLY A 54 28.50 -4.60 -7.81
CA GLY A 54 29.46 -4.52 -8.92
C GLY A 54 28.88 -4.92 -10.28
N GLY A 55 27.55 -4.82 -10.44
CA GLY A 55 26.84 -5.10 -11.69
C GLY A 55 26.21 -6.49 -11.81
N GLU A 56 26.30 -7.33 -10.78
CA GLU A 56 25.64 -8.64 -10.79
C GLU A 56 24.14 -8.49 -10.51
N THR A 57 23.29 -8.75 -11.52
CA THR A 57 21.82 -8.75 -11.40
C THR A 57 21.20 -10.13 -11.38
N GLN A 58 21.96 -11.18 -11.74
CA GLN A 58 21.47 -12.57 -11.79
C GLN A 58 21.57 -13.23 -10.41
N THR A 59 21.17 -12.53 -9.37
CA THR A 59 21.16 -13.06 -8.00
C THR A 59 19.70 -13.22 -7.54
N PRO A 60 19.41 -14.25 -6.72
CA PRO A 60 18.08 -14.37 -6.09
C PRO A 60 17.70 -13.11 -5.29
N PHE A 61 18.68 -12.43 -4.68
CA PHE A 61 18.44 -11.21 -3.91
C PHE A 61 17.98 -10.03 -4.79
N PHE A 62 18.41 -9.95 -6.04
CA PHE A 62 17.93 -8.92 -6.96
C PHE A 62 16.43 -9.09 -7.23
N SER A 63 16.00 -10.29 -7.60
CA SER A 63 14.57 -10.61 -7.81
C SER A 63 13.74 -10.43 -6.52
N TYR A 64 14.29 -10.81 -5.37
CA TYR A 64 13.66 -10.60 -4.06
C TYR A 64 13.37 -9.12 -3.78
N MET A 65 14.38 -8.27 -3.95
CA MET A 65 14.28 -6.82 -3.78
C MET A 65 13.32 -6.22 -4.80
N PHE A 66 13.45 -6.59 -6.08
CA PHE A 66 12.68 -6.00 -7.17
C PHE A 66 11.18 -6.28 -7.03
N ILE A 67 10.81 -7.54 -6.77
CA ILE A 67 9.42 -7.93 -6.54
C ILE A 67 8.86 -7.22 -5.29
N GLY A 68 9.64 -7.20 -4.20
CA GLY A 68 9.26 -6.52 -2.97
C GLY A 68 8.98 -5.04 -3.21
N ASN A 69 9.86 -4.35 -3.92
CA ASN A 69 9.70 -2.94 -4.25
C ASN A 69 8.48 -2.67 -5.14
N ALA A 70 8.23 -3.51 -6.14
CA ALA A 70 7.08 -3.37 -7.01
C ALA A 70 5.76 -3.43 -6.21
N PHE A 71 5.62 -4.39 -5.30
CA PHE A 71 4.42 -4.49 -4.46
C PHE A 71 4.37 -3.44 -3.35
N TYR A 72 5.51 -2.96 -2.87
CA TYR A 72 5.57 -1.88 -1.88
C TYR A 72 4.94 -0.58 -2.40
N MET A 73 4.85 -0.39 -3.72
CA MET A 73 4.05 0.70 -4.30
C MET A 73 2.61 0.72 -3.76
N PHE A 74 2.00 -0.44 -3.51
CA PHE A 74 0.67 -0.50 -2.90
C PHE A 74 0.68 0.00 -1.45
N VAL A 75 1.73 -0.30 -0.67
CA VAL A 75 1.85 0.21 0.70
C VAL A 75 1.86 1.74 0.66
N ALA A 76 2.69 2.35 -0.18
CA ALA A 76 2.77 3.80 -0.29
C ALA A 76 1.45 4.40 -0.81
N GLU A 77 0.98 3.99 -1.98
CA GLU A 77 -0.13 4.65 -2.68
C GLU A 77 -1.51 4.35 -2.06
N VAL A 78 -1.73 3.16 -1.49
CA VAL A 78 -3.03 2.81 -0.89
C VAL A 78 -3.16 3.39 0.52
N LEU A 79 -2.10 3.27 1.34
CA LEU A 79 -2.08 3.85 2.69
C LEU A 79 -2.21 5.38 2.62
N PHE A 80 -1.46 6.02 1.72
CA PHE A 80 -1.51 7.46 1.55
C PHE A 80 -2.76 7.90 0.83
N GLY A 81 -3.21 7.16 -0.18
CA GLY A 81 -4.41 7.49 -0.95
C GLY A 81 -5.63 7.67 -0.06
N VAL A 82 -5.86 6.76 0.90
CA VAL A 82 -6.96 6.90 1.87
C VAL A 82 -6.80 8.16 2.74
N THR A 83 -5.59 8.39 3.24
CA THR A 83 -5.28 9.57 4.08
C THR A 83 -5.48 10.88 3.32
N TRP A 84 -5.01 10.93 2.06
CA TRP A 84 -5.12 12.08 1.17
C TRP A 84 -6.55 12.37 0.77
N VAL A 85 -7.39 11.36 0.56
CA VAL A 85 -8.83 11.60 0.31
C VAL A 85 -9.46 12.40 1.45
N ILE A 86 -9.14 12.04 2.69
CA ILE A 86 -9.66 12.74 3.87
C ILE A 86 -9.05 14.14 4.01
N HIS A 87 -7.75 14.25 3.73
CA HIS A 87 -7.01 15.51 3.79
C HIS A 87 -7.50 16.52 2.75
N ASP A 88 -7.60 16.12 1.49
CA ASP A 88 -8.03 16.96 0.37
C ASP A 88 -9.46 17.43 0.55
N ASP A 89 -10.37 16.53 0.95
CA ASP A 89 -11.76 16.91 1.19
C ASP A 89 -11.89 17.90 2.35
N ARG A 90 -10.97 17.87 3.32
CA ARG A 90 -10.92 18.80 4.45
C ARG A 90 -10.29 20.14 4.08
N GLU A 91 -9.08 20.12 3.54
CA GLU A 91 -8.24 21.31 3.38
C GLU A 91 -8.39 21.94 2.00
N HIS A 92 -8.30 21.15 0.94
CA HIS A 92 -8.27 21.65 -0.43
C HIS A 92 -9.67 21.96 -0.97
N TYR A 93 -10.58 21.00 -0.90
CA TYR A 93 -11.94 21.13 -1.45
C TYR A 93 -12.95 21.64 -0.43
N MET A 94 -12.67 21.51 0.87
CA MET A 94 -13.57 21.93 1.97
C MET A 94 -14.99 21.33 1.83
N THR A 95 -15.06 20.11 1.28
CA THR A 95 -16.28 19.34 1.02
C THR A 95 -16.57 18.32 2.12
N LEU A 96 -15.65 18.12 3.06
CA LEU A 96 -15.75 17.10 4.09
C LEU A 96 -17.04 17.23 4.91
N LYS A 97 -17.46 18.45 5.28
CA LYS A 97 -18.72 18.69 6.01
C LYS A 97 -19.95 18.26 5.19
N GLN A 98 -19.95 18.51 3.88
CA GLN A 98 -21.03 18.12 2.97
C GLN A 98 -21.11 16.59 2.88
N VAL A 99 -19.97 15.91 2.82
CA VAL A 99 -19.89 14.43 2.85
C VAL A 99 -20.46 13.87 4.16
N TYR A 100 -20.22 14.52 5.30
CA TYR A 100 -20.78 14.10 6.59
C TYR A 100 -22.28 14.32 6.75
N ILE A 101 -22.86 15.32 6.07
CA ILE A 101 -24.30 15.63 6.11
C ILE A 101 -25.08 14.83 5.06
N ALA A 102 -24.42 14.43 3.97
CA ALA A 102 -25.02 13.62 2.92
C ALA A 102 -25.49 12.26 3.47
N PRO A 103 -26.59 11.68 2.92
CA PRO A 103 -27.13 10.39 3.36
C PRO A 103 -26.29 9.21 2.85
N ILE A 104 -24.96 9.28 2.96
CA ILE A 104 -24.00 8.29 2.50
C ILE A 104 -23.15 7.78 3.66
N LYS A 105 -22.67 6.54 3.54
CA LYS A 105 -21.73 5.98 4.52
C LYS A 105 -20.33 6.47 4.22
N PHE A 106 -19.75 7.25 5.14
CA PHE A 106 -18.41 7.83 5.00
C PHE A 106 -17.34 6.81 4.57
N TYR A 107 -17.29 5.65 5.22
CA TYR A 107 -16.32 4.59 4.89
C TYR A 107 -16.45 4.10 3.44
N ILE A 108 -17.67 3.98 2.90
CA ILE A 108 -17.89 3.52 1.53
C ILE A 108 -17.43 4.57 0.52
N TYR A 109 -17.65 5.86 0.83
CA TYR A 109 -17.15 6.96 0.03
C TYR A 109 -15.62 6.97 -0.01
N VAL A 110 -14.95 6.89 1.15
CA VAL A 110 -13.48 6.88 1.23
C VAL A 110 -12.89 5.66 0.52
N PHE A 111 -13.45 4.46 0.74
CA PHE A 111 -12.99 3.25 0.04
C PHE A 111 -13.27 3.29 -1.46
N GLY A 112 -14.37 3.90 -1.91
CA GLY A 112 -14.63 4.13 -3.33
C GLY A 112 -13.56 5.01 -3.97
N ARG A 113 -13.20 6.11 -3.31
CA ARG A 113 -12.11 7.00 -3.75
C ARG A 113 -10.75 6.30 -3.79
N ALA A 114 -10.45 5.51 -2.75
CA ALA A 114 -9.21 4.74 -2.67
C ALA A 114 -9.12 3.57 -3.67
N ALA A 115 -10.26 3.05 -4.14
CA ALA A 115 -10.28 1.96 -5.13
C ALA A 115 -9.61 2.37 -6.46
N ILE A 116 -9.70 3.64 -6.84
CA ILE A 116 -8.99 4.15 -8.03
C ILE A 116 -7.48 4.21 -7.81
N LYS A 117 -7.03 4.61 -6.61
CA LYS A 117 -5.61 4.54 -6.26
C LYS A 117 -5.08 3.12 -6.36
N ILE A 118 -5.85 2.13 -5.88
CA ILE A 118 -5.51 0.71 -6.07
C ILE A 118 -5.41 0.39 -7.56
N ALA A 119 -6.40 0.76 -8.38
CA ALA A 119 -6.40 0.46 -9.82
C ALA A 119 -5.19 1.08 -10.57
N ILE A 120 -4.89 2.35 -10.32
CA ILE A 120 -3.73 3.05 -10.91
C ILE A 120 -2.43 2.39 -10.44
N THR A 121 -2.34 2.06 -9.15
CA THR A 121 -1.15 1.40 -8.59
C THR A 121 -0.96 0.01 -9.16
N THR A 122 -2.03 -0.75 -9.38
CA THR A 122 -1.97 -2.06 -10.04
C THR A 122 -1.36 -1.94 -11.43
N VAL A 123 -1.74 -0.93 -12.22
CA VAL A 123 -1.11 -0.67 -13.52
C VAL A 123 0.38 -0.39 -13.33
N GLY A 124 0.76 0.44 -12.37
CA GLY A 124 2.16 0.74 -12.07
C GLY A 124 2.98 -0.48 -11.64
N VAL A 125 2.41 -1.36 -10.80
CA VAL A 125 3.05 -2.62 -10.38
C VAL A 125 3.21 -3.55 -11.57
N LEU A 126 2.19 -3.73 -12.40
CA LEU A 126 2.26 -4.57 -13.60
C LEU A 126 3.30 -4.07 -14.59
N VAL A 127 3.35 -2.75 -14.82
CA VAL A 127 4.38 -2.12 -15.67
C VAL A 127 5.77 -2.34 -15.10
N THR A 128 5.94 -2.19 -13.79
CA THR A 128 7.23 -2.38 -13.11
C THR A 128 7.68 -3.84 -13.19
N LEU A 129 6.79 -4.79 -12.91
CA LEU A 129 7.09 -6.22 -13.03
C LEU A 129 7.42 -6.61 -14.48
N ALA A 130 6.63 -6.13 -15.46
CA ALA A 130 6.90 -6.37 -16.87
C ALA A 130 8.27 -5.80 -17.29
N PHE A 131 8.61 -4.60 -16.80
CA PHE A 131 9.92 -4.01 -17.03
C PHE A 131 11.05 -4.88 -16.44
N GLY A 132 10.88 -5.39 -15.22
CA GLY A 132 11.84 -6.28 -14.58
C GLY A 132 12.08 -7.58 -15.35
N VAL A 133 11.00 -8.22 -15.82
CA VAL A 133 11.09 -9.46 -16.60
C VAL A 133 11.75 -9.23 -17.95
N ILE A 134 11.37 -8.17 -18.68
CA ILE A 134 11.84 -7.92 -20.05
C ILE A 134 13.28 -7.39 -20.08
N TRP A 135 13.63 -6.47 -19.18
CA TRP A 135 14.87 -5.70 -19.27
C TRP A 135 15.91 -6.03 -18.20
N LEU A 136 15.48 -6.54 -17.04
CA LEU A 136 16.37 -6.75 -15.89
C LEU A 136 16.61 -8.24 -15.59
N GLY A 137 15.98 -9.15 -16.33
CA GLY A 137 16.17 -10.59 -16.18
C GLY A 137 15.53 -11.15 -14.90
N VAL A 138 14.49 -10.50 -14.36
CA VAL A 138 13.75 -11.01 -13.21
C VAL A 138 12.96 -12.26 -13.64
N GLU A 139 13.30 -13.41 -13.06
CA GLU A 139 12.65 -14.68 -13.37
C GLU A 139 11.29 -14.78 -12.66
N ILE A 140 10.21 -14.60 -13.45
CA ILE A 140 8.83 -14.83 -13.00
C ILE A 140 8.21 -15.83 -13.98
N ASP A 141 8.13 -17.10 -13.56
CA ASP A 141 7.39 -18.11 -14.31
C ASP A 141 5.90 -18.03 -13.95
N LEU A 142 5.11 -17.50 -14.89
CA LEU A 142 3.64 -17.41 -14.74
C LEU A 142 2.96 -18.78 -14.59
N GLY A 143 3.60 -19.86 -15.04
CA GLY A 143 3.11 -21.24 -14.88
C GLY A 143 3.33 -21.81 -13.48
N ALA A 144 4.34 -21.32 -12.76
CA ALA A 144 4.67 -21.73 -11.40
C ALA A 144 3.98 -20.88 -10.32
N VAL A 145 3.21 -19.84 -10.70
CA VAL A 145 2.52 -18.96 -9.76
C VAL A 145 1.51 -19.74 -8.92
N ASP A 146 1.68 -19.70 -7.60
CA ASP A 146 0.70 -20.22 -6.65
C ASP A 146 -0.40 -19.17 -6.42
N TRP A 147 -1.42 -19.25 -7.27
CA TRP A 147 -2.60 -18.38 -7.19
C TRP A 147 -3.40 -18.54 -5.88
N MET A 148 -3.29 -19.69 -5.22
CA MET A 148 -3.98 -19.94 -3.94
C MET A 148 -3.36 -19.15 -2.80
N VAL A 149 -2.06 -18.84 -2.88
CA VAL A 149 -1.38 -17.96 -1.92
C VAL A 149 -1.43 -16.50 -2.38
N PHE A 150 -1.19 -16.26 -3.67
CA PHE A 150 -1.06 -14.91 -4.22
C PHE A 150 -2.35 -14.08 -4.08
N ILE A 151 -3.50 -14.62 -4.51
CA ILE A 151 -4.76 -13.86 -4.54
C ILE A 151 -5.23 -13.49 -3.13
N PRO A 152 -5.30 -14.43 -2.16
CA PRO A 152 -5.68 -14.08 -0.79
C PRO A 152 -4.70 -13.10 -0.14
N ALA A 153 -3.38 -13.29 -0.34
CA ALA A 153 -2.38 -12.36 0.18
C ALA A 153 -2.57 -10.95 -0.37
N LEU A 154 -2.78 -10.81 -1.68
CA LEU A 154 -3.02 -9.52 -2.31
C LEU A 154 -4.27 -8.84 -1.75
N LEU A 155 -5.39 -9.56 -1.67
CA LEU A 155 -6.65 -9.01 -1.19
C LEU A 155 -6.59 -8.61 0.30
N VAL A 156 -6.06 -9.48 1.15
CA VAL A 156 -5.95 -9.22 2.60
C VAL A 156 -4.97 -8.09 2.88
N GLY A 157 -3.83 -8.06 2.17
CA GLY A 157 -2.85 -6.98 2.33
C GLY A 157 -3.38 -5.62 1.87
N LEU A 158 -4.05 -5.55 0.70
CA LEU A 158 -4.71 -4.32 0.24
C LEU A 158 -5.77 -3.83 1.23
N LEU A 159 -6.59 -4.75 1.76
CA LEU A 159 -7.58 -4.43 2.79
C LEU A 159 -6.91 -3.87 4.05
N THR A 160 -5.81 -4.48 4.48
CA THR A 160 -5.03 -4.02 5.63
C THR A 160 -4.48 -2.62 5.41
N MET A 161 -3.96 -2.31 4.22
CA MET A 161 -3.48 -0.96 3.89
C MET A 161 -4.61 0.07 3.87
N LEU A 162 -5.78 -0.27 3.32
CA LEU A 162 -6.95 0.61 3.34
C LEU A 162 -7.37 0.96 4.77
N ILE A 163 -7.40 -0.05 5.64
CA ILE A 163 -7.77 0.08 7.05
C ILE A 163 -6.75 0.95 7.79
N MET A 164 -5.45 0.70 7.60
CA MET A 164 -4.39 1.49 8.23
C MET A 164 -4.41 2.93 7.74
N GLY A 165 -4.72 3.16 6.46
CA GLY A 165 -4.87 4.49 5.89
C GLY A 165 -6.01 5.29 6.54
N LEU A 166 -7.09 4.61 6.96
CA LEU A 166 -8.14 5.27 7.74
C LEU A 166 -7.61 5.74 9.10
N ALA A 167 -6.78 4.95 9.79
CA ALA A 167 -6.19 5.38 11.06
C ALA A 167 -5.38 6.67 10.87
N LEU A 168 -4.55 6.72 9.84
CA LEU A 168 -3.72 7.88 9.51
C LEU A 168 -4.58 9.09 9.14
N GLY A 169 -5.59 8.91 8.30
CA GLY A 169 -6.58 9.96 8.00
C GLY A 169 -7.35 10.45 9.24
N GLY A 170 -7.54 9.60 10.25
CA GLY A 170 -8.05 10.03 11.55
C GLY A 170 -7.05 10.94 12.28
N VAL A 171 -5.78 10.54 12.33
CA VAL A 171 -4.70 11.31 12.99
C VAL A 171 -4.50 12.68 12.32
N THR A 172 -4.68 12.79 11.00
CA THR A 172 -4.59 14.08 10.30
C THR A 172 -5.66 15.07 10.73
N PHE A 173 -6.86 14.63 11.15
CA PHE A 173 -7.85 15.54 11.75
C PHE A 173 -7.36 16.24 13.02
N LEU A 174 -6.46 15.60 13.76
CA LEU A 174 -5.94 16.13 15.01
C LEU A 174 -4.69 16.99 14.82
N THR A 175 -4.03 16.86 13.67
CA THR A 175 -2.70 17.42 13.38
C THR A 175 -2.79 18.53 12.34
N ALA A 176 -2.26 19.72 12.65
CA ALA A 176 -2.48 20.91 11.83
C ALA A 176 -1.45 21.15 10.71
N LYS A 177 -0.27 20.50 10.73
CA LYS A 177 0.84 20.89 9.81
C LYS A 177 1.71 19.75 9.27
N HIS A 178 1.49 18.50 9.67
CA HIS A 178 2.43 17.40 9.38
C HIS A 178 1.77 16.16 8.77
N GLY A 179 0.64 16.29 8.07
CA GLY A 179 -0.05 15.15 7.46
C GLY A 179 0.84 14.37 6.50
N MET A 180 1.57 15.07 5.64
CA MET A 180 2.52 14.47 4.69
C MET A 180 3.69 13.76 5.40
N GLY A 181 4.34 14.42 6.37
CA GLY A 181 5.48 13.84 7.09
C GLY A 181 5.12 12.60 7.93
N ILE A 182 3.92 12.54 8.50
CA ILE A 182 3.46 11.35 9.25
C ILE A 182 3.29 10.16 8.30
N ASN A 183 2.68 10.39 7.14
CA ASN A 183 2.50 9.37 6.12
C ASN A 183 3.85 8.83 5.65
N GLU A 184 4.74 9.72 5.20
CA GLU A 184 6.08 9.35 4.71
C GLU A 184 6.91 8.64 5.78
N GLY A 185 6.87 9.11 7.03
CA GLY A 185 7.56 8.47 8.14
C GLY A 185 7.10 7.03 8.38
N ILE A 186 5.79 6.79 8.38
CA ILE A 186 5.22 5.45 8.61
C ILE A 186 5.52 4.52 7.44
N ALA A 187 5.40 5.01 6.20
CA ALA A 187 5.82 4.22 5.05
C ALA A 187 7.31 3.88 5.12
N GLY A 188 8.19 4.86 5.38
CA GLY A 188 9.63 4.62 5.53
C GLY A 188 9.95 3.56 6.59
N VAL A 189 9.26 3.58 7.74
CA VAL A 189 9.37 2.53 8.75
C VAL A 189 8.98 1.16 8.19
N PHE A 190 7.86 1.05 7.48
CA PHE A 190 7.48 -0.21 6.83
C PHE A 190 8.49 -0.62 5.78
N TYR A 191 9.03 0.32 5.00
CA TYR A 191 9.97 0.01 3.94
C TYR A 191 11.23 -0.69 4.45
N VAL A 192 11.77 -0.21 5.57
CA VAL A 192 12.98 -0.76 6.20
C VAL A 192 12.68 -1.99 7.04
N LEU A 193 11.60 -1.97 7.82
CA LEU A 193 11.32 -3.02 8.81
C LEU A 193 10.46 -4.18 8.28
N SER A 194 9.91 -4.13 7.07
CA SER A 194 9.05 -5.22 6.56
C SER A 194 9.73 -6.16 5.55
N GLY A 195 11.05 -6.09 5.41
CA GLY A 195 11.79 -6.97 4.51
C GLY A 195 11.46 -6.76 3.04
N VAL A 196 11.21 -5.51 2.64
CA VAL A 196 10.86 -5.15 1.24
C VAL A 196 12.09 -5.23 0.33
N ILE A 197 13.21 -4.65 0.78
CA ILE A 197 14.45 -4.58 -0.01
C ILE A 197 15.35 -5.77 0.31
N PHE A 198 15.56 -6.04 1.60
CA PHE A 198 16.47 -7.07 2.08
C PHE A 198 15.75 -7.98 3.09
N PRO A 199 16.24 -9.22 3.28
CA PRO A 199 15.66 -10.13 4.25
C PRO A 199 15.70 -9.59 5.67
N ILE A 200 14.69 -9.89 6.48
CA ILE A 200 14.62 -9.40 7.87
C ILE A 200 15.76 -9.94 8.74
N THR A 201 16.38 -11.07 8.38
CA THR A 201 17.52 -11.67 9.10
C THR A 201 18.76 -10.76 9.13
N VAL A 202 18.86 -9.80 8.20
CA VAL A 202 19.95 -8.81 8.14
C VAL A 202 19.77 -7.69 9.18
N LEU A 203 18.54 -7.49 9.69
CA LEU A 203 18.26 -6.47 10.69
C LEU A 203 18.81 -6.86 12.07
N PRO A 204 19.15 -5.90 12.95
CA PRO A 204 19.48 -6.21 14.34
C PRO A 204 18.26 -6.81 15.07
N GLU A 205 18.50 -7.60 16.12
CA GLU A 205 17.46 -8.38 16.82
C GLU A 205 16.25 -7.54 17.30
N TRP A 206 16.49 -6.32 17.76
CA TRP A 206 15.42 -5.40 18.17
C TRP A 206 14.51 -5.00 16.99
N ALA A 207 15.09 -4.81 15.81
CA ALA A 207 14.35 -4.44 14.60
C ALA A 207 13.60 -5.64 14.03
N GLN A 208 14.21 -6.84 14.07
CA GLN A 208 13.52 -8.09 13.70
C GLN A 208 12.25 -8.30 14.53
N SER A 209 12.33 -8.05 15.84
CA SER A 209 11.17 -8.17 16.74
C SER A 209 10.02 -7.26 16.34
N ILE A 210 10.32 -6.05 15.83
CA ILE A 210 9.30 -5.13 15.29
C ILE A 210 8.80 -5.64 13.94
N SER A 211 9.68 -6.13 13.06
CA SER A 211 9.32 -6.71 11.76
C SER A 211 8.26 -7.80 11.88
N TYR A 212 8.38 -8.70 12.86
CA TYR A 212 7.40 -9.78 13.09
C TYR A 212 6.05 -9.30 13.62
N LEU A 213 5.93 -8.04 14.08
CA LEU A 213 4.64 -7.46 14.46
C LEU A 213 3.90 -6.81 13.28
N LEU A 214 4.62 -6.50 12.20
CA LEU A 214 4.08 -5.74 11.08
C LEU A 214 3.35 -6.65 10.08
N PRO A 215 2.10 -6.32 9.69
CA PRO A 215 1.37 -7.10 8.69
C PRO A 215 2.03 -7.05 7.32
N VAL A 216 2.74 -5.95 7.02
CA VAL A 216 3.43 -5.74 5.75
C VAL A 216 4.53 -6.80 5.55
N THR A 217 5.17 -7.27 6.61
CA THR A 217 6.22 -8.31 6.54
C THR A 217 5.66 -9.62 5.99
N TYR A 218 4.57 -10.09 6.60
CA TYR A 218 3.87 -11.30 6.14
C TYR A 218 3.25 -11.11 4.76
N TRP A 219 2.80 -9.90 4.44
CA TRP A 219 2.23 -9.60 3.14
C TRP A 219 3.27 -9.68 2.01
N MET A 220 4.44 -9.05 2.19
CA MET A 220 5.51 -9.08 1.19
C MET A 220 6.07 -10.49 1.00
N GLU A 221 6.24 -11.24 2.08
CA GLU A 221 6.64 -12.66 2.03
C GLU A 221 5.60 -13.50 1.27
N ALA A 222 4.31 -13.37 1.58
CA ALA A 222 3.24 -14.12 0.91
C ALA A 222 3.12 -13.79 -0.58
N LEU A 223 3.26 -12.52 -0.95
CA LEU A 223 3.25 -12.10 -2.36
C LEU A 223 4.40 -12.70 -3.15
N ARG A 224 5.61 -12.76 -2.57
CA ARG A 224 6.77 -13.41 -3.23
C ARG A 224 6.58 -14.92 -3.33
N ARG A 225 6.08 -15.58 -2.28
CA ARG A 225 5.78 -17.03 -2.31
C ARG A 225 4.70 -17.40 -3.31
N GLY A 226 3.72 -16.53 -3.49
CA GLY A 226 2.69 -16.70 -4.52
C GLY A 226 3.24 -16.48 -5.93
N LEU A 227 4.00 -15.40 -6.14
CA LEU A 227 4.44 -14.98 -7.49
C LEU A 227 5.65 -15.75 -8.02
N SER A 228 6.61 -16.10 -7.17
CA SER A 228 7.83 -16.83 -7.56
C SER A 228 8.23 -17.81 -6.45
N PRO A 229 7.59 -19.00 -6.39
CA PRO A 229 7.91 -20.01 -5.40
C PRO A 229 9.36 -20.49 -5.49
N ASP A 230 9.90 -20.65 -6.71
CA ASP A 230 11.28 -21.12 -6.95
C ASP A 230 12.33 -20.14 -6.40
N LEU A 231 12.05 -18.84 -6.51
CA LEU A 231 12.87 -17.82 -5.87
C LEU A 231 12.88 -18.02 -4.35
N MET A 232 11.72 -18.25 -3.75
CA MET A 232 11.60 -18.39 -2.30
C MET A 232 12.20 -19.70 -1.77
N THR A 233 12.20 -20.78 -2.55
CA THR A 233 12.90 -22.01 -2.19
C THR A 233 14.42 -21.84 -2.28
N SER A 234 14.93 -21.11 -3.29
CA SER A 234 16.36 -20.79 -3.42
C SER A 234 16.89 -19.91 -2.27
N LEU A 235 16.02 -19.11 -1.67
CA LEU A 235 16.30 -18.22 -0.53
C LEU A 235 15.87 -18.81 0.82
N SER A 236 15.61 -20.12 0.88
CA SER A 236 15.26 -20.81 2.12
C SER A 236 16.34 -20.58 3.20
N GLY A 237 15.92 -20.20 4.40
CA GLY A 237 16.80 -19.83 5.52
C GLY A 237 17.25 -18.36 5.53
N ALA A 238 17.22 -17.65 4.40
CA ALA A 238 17.63 -16.24 4.35
C ALA A 238 16.52 -15.29 4.81
N THR A 239 15.24 -15.63 4.59
CA THR A 239 14.12 -14.70 4.81
C THR A 239 13.71 -14.55 6.26
N GLY A 240 14.07 -15.47 7.15
CA GLY A 240 13.63 -15.48 8.56
C GLY A 240 12.18 -15.94 8.77
N LEU A 241 11.44 -16.17 7.69
CA LEU A 241 10.10 -16.75 7.70
C LEU A 241 10.03 -18.11 6.98
N SER A 242 11.17 -18.64 6.51
CA SER A 242 11.22 -19.88 5.71
C SER A 242 10.62 -21.10 6.42
N ASP A 243 10.65 -21.11 7.76
CA ASP A 243 10.13 -22.21 8.56
C ASP A 243 8.60 -22.23 8.65
N PHE A 244 7.95 -21.10 8.38
CA PHE A 244 6.50 -21.00 8.35
C PHE A 244 5.97 -21.54 7.03
N SER A 245 4.90 -22.33 7.10
CA SER A 245 4.14 -22.75 5.94
C SER A 245 3.39 -21.57 5.29
N ASN A 246 3.03 -21.71 4.02
CA ASN A 246 2.25 -20.70 3.31
C ASN A 246 0.91 -20.42 4.01
N LEU A 247 0.29 -21.46 4.59
CA LEU A 247 -0.96 -21.32 5.34
C LEU A 247 -0.75 -20.51 6.63
N GLU A 248 0.32 -20.76 7.37
CA GLU A 248 0.63 -20.00 8.60
C GLU A 248 0.91 -18.53 8.29
N ILE A 249 1.56 -18.22 7.17
CA ILE A 249 1.78 -16.83 6.75
C ILE A 249 0.47 -16.15 6.38
N LEU A 250 -0.41 -16.83 5.64
CA LEU A 250 -1.74 -16.27 5.32
C LEU A 250 -2.60 -16.09 6.57
N LEU A 251 -2.53 -17.02 7.53
CA LEU A 251 -3.24 -16.93 8.80
C LEU A 251 -2.70 -15.80 9.67
N THR A 252 -1.39 -15.66 9.79
CA THR A 252 -0.76 -14.54 10.54
C THR A 252 -1.05 -13.20 9.87
N LEU A 253 -1.05 -13.14 8.53
CA LEU A 253 -1.50 -11.96 7.78
C LEU A 253 -2.97 -11.65 8.06
N ALA A 254 -3.86 -12.64 8.04
CA ALA A 254 -5.28 -12.44 8.35
C ALA A 254 -5.51 -12.00 9.80
N LEU A 255 -4.80 -12.61 10.77
CA LEU A 255 -4.89 -12.26 12.18
C LEU A 255 -4.37 -10.85 12.44
N SER A 256 -3.23 -10.48 11.84
CA SER A 256 -2.70 -9.13 11.92
C SER A 256 -3.63 -8.12 11.23
N ALA A 257 -4.21 -8.44 10.08
CA ALA A 257 -5.23 -7.62 9.41
C ALA A 257 -6.43 -7.35 10.33
N VAL A 258 -6.93 -8.38 11.02
CA VAL A 258 -8.03 -8.24 12.00
C VAL A 258 -7.60 -7.38 13.20
N ALA A 259 -6.40 -7.59 13.75
CA ALA A 259 -5.90 -6.79 14.85
C ALA A 259 -5.78 -5.29 14.46
N PHE A 260 -5.18 -5.02 13.30
CA PHE A 260 -5.06 -3.67 12.74
C PHE A 260 -6.41 -3.08 12.35
N LEU A 261 -7.41 -3.88 11.96
CA LEU A 261 -8.80 -3.41 11.78
C LEU A 261 -9.37 -2.82 13.06
N PHE A 262 -9.23 -3.52 14.19
CA PHE A 262 -9.73 -3.02 15.47
C PHE A 262 -8.97 -1.79 15.93
N ILE A 263 -7.63 -1.81 15.87
CA ILE A 263 -6.78 -0.68 16.27
C ILE A 263 -7.07 0.55 15.41
N SER A 264 -7.04 0.40 14.08
CA SER A 264 -7.25 1.50 13.14
C SER A 264 -8.65 2.08 13.25
N SER A 265 -9.67 1.22 13.39
CA SER A 265 -11.05 1.68 13.58
C SER A 265 -11.23 2.42 14.90
N ALA A 266 -10.57 1.97 15.98
CA ALA A 266 -10.61 2.65 17.27
C ALA A 266 -9.94 4.03 17.21
N ILE A 267 -8.76 4.12 16.58
CA ILE A 267 -8.04 5.38 16.35
C ILE A 267 -8.91 6.33 15.54
N PHE A 268 -9.45 5.87 14.39
CA PHE A 268 -10.27 6.71 13.52
C PHE A 268 -11.53 7.20 14.24
N ARG A 269 -12.26 6.33 14.95
CA ARG A 269 -13.46 6.73 15.70
C ARG A 269 -13.16 7.74 16.81
N TYR A 270 -12.06 7.55 17.52
CA TYR A 270 -11.62 8.48 18.56
C TYR A 270 -11.27 9.84 17.95
N ALA A 271 -10.52 9.85 16.85
CA ALA A 271 -10.11 11.06 16.17
C ALA A 271 -11.31 11.80 15.55
N ASP A 272 -12.20 11.11 14.84
CA ASP A 272 -13.43 11.68 14.26
C ASP A 272 -14.30 12.33 15.34
N LYS A 273 -14.57 11.61 16.45
CA LYS A 273 -15.36 12.15 17.57
C LYS A 273 -14.71 13.40 18.19
N THR A 274 -13.39 13.38 18.34
CA THR A 274 -12.64 14.50 18.91
C THR A 274 -12.60 15.69 17.96
N ALA A 275 -12.43 15.45 16.67
CA ALA A 275 -12.43 16.47 15.63
C ALA A 275 -13.78 17.18 15.53
N ARG A 276 -14.89 16.42 15.55
CA ARG A 276 -16.25 16.98 15.59
C ARG A 276 -16.49 17.85 16.83
N ARG A 277 -16.13 17.35 18.01
CA ARG A 277 -16.30 18.09 19.27
C ARG A 277 -15.52 19.40 19.31
N LYS A 278 -14.35 19.43 18.68
CA LYS A 278 -13.45 20.60 18.66
C LYS A 278 -13.64 21.49 17.41
N GLY A 279 -14.62 21.20 16.55
CA GLY A 279 -14.84 21.93 15.30
C GLY A 279 -13.67 21.83 14.30
N LYS A 280 -12.79 20.83 14.44
CA LYS A 280 -11.58 20.68 13.60
C LYS A 280 -11.88 20.19 12.18
N ILE A 281 -13.08 19.67 11.93
CA ILE A 281 -13.52 19.23 10.61
C ILE A 281 -13.55 20.42 9.63
N ASP A 282 -14.01 21.58 10.09
CA ASP A 282 -14.12 22.79 9.27
C ASP A 282 -12.88 23.68 9.34
N TRP A 283 -11.92 23.32 10.20
CA TRP A 283 -10.72 24.11 10.38
C TRP A 283 -9.72 23.81 9.26
N THR A 284 -9.53 24.76 8.35
CA THR A 284 -8.44 24.73 7.37
C THR A 284 -7.18 25.36 7.95
N THR A 285 -6.03 24.83 7.58
CA THR A 285 -4.71 25.24 8.10
C THR A 285 -4.05 26.31 7.21
N SER A 286 -4.81 26.83 6.23
CA SER A 286 -4.43 27.90 5.30
C SER A 286 -3.13 27.62 4.53
N TYR A 287 -3.11 26.50 3.80
CA TYR A 287 -2.18 26.23 2.72
C TYR A 287 -2.94 26.01 1.42
#